data_AF-A0A9D6M348-F1
#
_entry.id   AF-A0A9D6M348-F1
#
_cell.length_a   1.000
_cell.length_b   1.000
_cell.length_c   1.000
_cell.angle_alpha   90.00
_cell.angle_beta   90.00
_cell.angle_gamma   90.00
#
_symmetry.space_group_name_H-M   'P 1'
#
loop_
_entity.id
_entity.type
_entity.pdbx_description
1 polymer ?
#
loop_
_entity_poly.entity_id
_entity_poly.type
_entity_poly.pdbx_seq_one_letter_code
_entity_poly.pdbx_strand_id
1 'polypeptide(L)'
;MKTSTRIILAAALLALGLGTRATPALAAGGCPSIQAIGNFLPSNLVSGAFTISTVTNPNDTTTYVFDSLVNENPSDGVPGLIAYCVYPANPPGNPNSATAQATGADGSFFQTSFGAIQGFFAFTRNTGNPSNIPLDGTTGITIGTATWTGGAPSAQTILLHINDGAECASLYGGTSSTCFVQPSGSTTTKLCNGNPACKQVIIDEALTTSPLTVPAFTYLHIRYLYVMVNQPTNTVLMTFLPPTPKTQDINSGGAKDYFGCEQIPDPASTPGGGGTFANYQSTGFTLNLTVAKATATCDQSRFIFTAPTPIVLAPGQSRTFTIDMVTRKNKSNKYEYTSVGPHFLNSGFTVKWFQSDDGLLHSFTTGSITVNAVNP
;
A
#
# COMPACT_ATOMS: atom_id res chain seq x y z
N MET A 1 -17.99 63.12 46.01
CA MET A 1 -18.38 62.35 44.81
C MET A 1 -17.31 61.30 44.55
N LYS A 2 -17.54 60.04 44.94
CA LYS A 2 -16.61 58.92 44.70
C LYS A 2 -17.25 58.02 43.64
N THR A 3 -16.64 57.99 42.47
CA THR A 3 -17.01 57.16 41.33
C THR A 3 -16.69 55.69 41.62
N SER A 4 -17.69 54.83 41.43
CA SER A 4 -17.62 53.39 41.68
C SER A 4 -17.33 52.67 40.37
N THR A 5 -16.13 52.12 40.24
CA THR A 5 -15.68 51.38 39.05
C THR A 5 -16.12 49.92 39.16
N ARG A 6 -17.03 49.49 38.29
CA ARG A 6 -17.45 48.08 38.17
C ARG A 6 -16.46 47.34 37.27
N ILE A 7 -15.84 46.29 37.82
CA ILE A 7 -15.03 45.32 37.08
C ILE A 7 -15.99 44.33 36.41
N ILE A 8 -16.02 44.31 35.08
CA ILE A 8 -16.73 43.29 34.29
C ILE A 8 -15.74 42.15 34.05
N LEU A 9 -15.99 40.99 34.67
CA LEU A 9 -15.26 39.75 34.41
C LEU A 9 -15.74 39.18 33.06
N ALA A 10 -14.89 39.22 32.04
CA ALA A 10 -15.14 38.53 30.78
C ALA A 10 -14.75 37.05 30.93
N ALA A 11 -15.74 36.16 30.85
CA ALA A 11 -15.51 34.72 30.76
C ALA A 11 -14.98 34.38 29.36
N ALA A 12 -13.70 34.01 29.27
CA ALA A 12 -13.12 33.47 28.06
C ALA A 12 -13.57 32.01 27.89
N LEU A 13 -14.56 31.78 27.02
CA LEU A 13 -14.93 30.45 26.56
C LEU A 13 -13.80 29.91 25.68
N LEU A 14 -13.03 28.95 26.22
CA LEU A 14 -12.03 28.21 25.47
C LEU A 14 -12.77 27.15 24.62
N ALA A 15 -13.05 27.47 23.36
CA ALA A 15 -13.60 26.50 22.42
C ALA A 15 -12.52 25.45 22.08
N LEU A 16 -12.62 24.25 22.65
CA LEU A 16 -11.87 23.09 22.17
C LEU A 16 -12.32 22.81 20.73
N GLY A 17 -11.47 23.15 19.77
CA GLY A 17 -11.61 22.73 18.38
C GLY A 17 -11.45 21.22 18.30
N LEU A 18 -12.57 20.50 18.33
CA LEU A 18 -12.65 19.11 17.87
C LEU A 18 -12.24 19.12 16.39
N GLY A 19 -10.99 18.76 16.13
CA GLY A 19 -10.49 18.58 14.77
C GLY A 19 -11.28 17.47 14.11
N THR A 20 -12.22 17.85 13.24
CA THR A 20 -12.93 16.91 12.37
C THR A 20 -11.89 16.24 11.47
N ARG A 21 -11.54 14.99 11.77
CA ARG A 21 -10.76 14.17 10.85
C ARG A 21 -11.64 13.94 9.62
N ALA A 22 -11.25 14.52 8.50
CA ALA A 22 -11.92 14.27 7.23
C ALA A 22 -11.86 12.77 6.94
N THR A 23 -13.03 12.15 6.74
CA THR A 23 -13.12 10.79 6.26
C THR A 23 -12.59 10.76 4.82
N PRO A 24 -11.63 9.89 4.48
CA PRO A 24 -11.19 9.75 3.09
C PRO A 24 -12.40 9.32 2.25
N ALA A 25 -12.65 10.07 1.17
CA ALA A 25 -13.75 9.79 0.26
C ALA A 25 -13.58 8.41 -0.39
N LEU A 26 -14.64 7.60 -0.31
CA LEU A 26 -14.72 6.27 -0.91
C LEU A 26 -14.86 6.38 -2.44
N ALA A 27 -13.87 5.87 -3.18
CA ALA A 27 -14.08 5.49 -4.57
C ALA A 27 -14.93 4.21 -4.60
N ALA A 28 -15.92 4.17 -5.49
CA ALA A 28 -16.85 3.04 -5.60
C ALA A 28 -16.11 1.70 -5.79
N GLY A 29 -16.32 0.77 -4.87
CA GLY A 29 -16.10 -0.67 -5.07
C GLY A 29 -14.66 -1.22 -4.95
N GLY A 30 -13.68 -0.44 -4.48
CA GLY A 30 -12.28 -0.89 -4.38
C GLY A 30 -11.75 -0.93 -2.95
N CYS A 31 -10.75 -1.80 -2.72
CA CYS A 31 -9.96 -1.72 -1.50
C CYS A 31 -9.10 -0.44 -1.50
N PRO A 32 -8.87 0.18 -0.33
CA PRO A 32 -8.02 1.37 -0.21
C PRO A 32 -6.58 1.10 -0.67
N SER A 33 -5.85 2.16 -0.99
CA SER A 33 -4.40 2.05 -1.20
C SER A 33 -3.70 1.52 0.06
N ILE A 34 -2.62 0.75 -0.10
CA ILE A 34 -1.81 0.22 1.00
C ILE A 34 -1.35 1.31 2.00
N GLN A 35 -1.21 2.54 1.53
CA GLN A 35 -0.83 3.70 2.35
C GLN A 35 -1.89 4.07 3.38
N ALA A 36 -3.16 3.82 3.09
CA ALA A 36 -4.27 4.16 3.96
C ALA A 36 -4.47 3.15 5.08
N ILE A 37 -3.88 1.95 4.97
CA ILE A 37 -4.12 0.84 5.90
C ILE A 37 -3.82 1.22 7.36
N GLY A 38 -2.73 1.95 7.57
CA GLY A 38 -2.33 2.41 8.90
C GLY A 38 -3.30 3.41 9.55
N ASN A 39 -4.25 3.96 8.80
CA ASN A 39 -5.26 4.89 9.30
C ASN A 39 -6.55 4.20 9.77
N PHE A 40 -6.72 2.91 9.46
CA PHE A 40 -7.91 2.17 9.88
C PHE A 40 -7.76 1.61 11.28
N LEU A 41 -8.82 1.69 12.06
CA LEU A 41 -8.90 1.21 13.43
C LEU A 41 -9.36 -0.25 13.45
N PRO A 42 -8.92 -1.05 14.44
CA PRO A 42 -9.43 -2.40 14.64
C PRO A 42 -10.87 -2.38 15.13
N SER A 43 -11.68 -3.33 14.64
CA SER A 43 -13.01 -3.61 15.17
C SER A 43 -12.99 -4.92 15.95
N ASN A 44 -13.64 -4.95 17.12
CA ASN A 44 -13.79 -6.18 17.90
C ASN A 44 -14.95 -7.06 17.41
N LEU A 45 -15.74 -6.60 16.44
CA LEU A 45 -16.94 -7.29 15.95
C LEU A 45 -16.63 -8.32 14.85
N VAL A 46 -15.47 -8.20 14.20
CA VAL A 46 -15.10 -9.00 13.03
C VAL A 46 -13.66 -9.50 13.13
N SER A 47 -13.40 -10.68 12.58
CA SER A 47 -12.05 -11.23 12.41
C SER A 47 -11.81 -11.68 10.98
N GLY A 48 -10.53 -11.79 10.61
CA GLY A 48 -10.06 -12.15 9.28
C GLY A 48 -8.71 -12.82 9.41
N ALA A 49 -8.57 -14.00 8.80
CA ALA A 49 -7.37 -14.81 8.85
C ALA A 49 -7.06 -15.45 7.50
N PHE A 50 -5.86 -15.98 7.37
CA PHE A 50 -5.49 -16.79 6.22
C PHE A 50 -4.59 -17.96 6.64
N THR A 51 -4.70 -19.05 5.88
CA THR A 51 -3.86 -20.24 6.06
C THR A 51 -3.23 -20.60 4.73
N ILE A 52 -1.92 -20.80 4.72
CA ILE A 52 -1.18 -21.25 3.54
C ILE A 52 -1.12 -22.77 3.57
N SER A 53 -1.71 -23.42 2.58
CA SER A 53 -1.57 -24.84 2.30
C SER A 53 -0.58 -25.01 1.15
N THR A 54 0.53 -25.68 1.42
CA THR A 54 1.53 -26.04 0.38
C THR A 54 0.98 -27.19 -0.45
N VAL A 55 0.59 -26.92 -1.70
CA VAL A 55 0.05 -27.94 -2.62
C VAL A 55 1.14 -28.35 -3.59
N THR A 56 2.24 -28.97 -3.08
CA THR A 56 3.36 -29.50 -3.88
C THR A 56 4.00 -28.49 -4.87
N ASN A 57 5.28 -28.18 -4.64
CA ASN A 57 6.12 -27.30 -5.48
C ASN A 57 5.72 -27.33 -6.99
N PRO A 58 5.34 -26.19 -7.62
CA PRO A 58 5.62 -24.80 -7.23
C PRO A 58 4.41 -23.91 -6.82
N ASN A 59 3.25 -24.48 -6.46
CA ASN A 59 2.04 -23.69 -6.19
C ASN A 59 1.57 -23.80 -4.74
N ASP A 60 1.44 -22.65 -4.06
CA ASP A 60 0.79 -22.56 -2.76
C ASP A 60 -0.65 -22.11 -2.91
N THR A 61 -1.55 -22.69 -2.12
CA THR A 61 -2.94 -22.23 -2.01
C THR A 61 -3.14 -21.57 -0.66
N THR A 62 -3.58 -20.32 -0.65
CA THR A 62 -3.99 -19.61 0.57
C THR A 62 -5.50 -19.63 0.69
N THR A 63 -6.02 -20.03 1.85
CA THR A 63 -7.44 -19.95 2.19
C THR A 63 -7.68 -18.76 3.11
N TYR A 64 -8.67 -17.92 2.80
CA TYR A 64 -9.04 -16.76 3.61
C TYR A 64 -10.35 -17.02 4.33
N VAL A 65 -10.37 -16.66 5.62
CA VAL A 65 -11.50 -16.92 6.52
C VAL A 65 -11.92 -15.62 7.16
N PHE A 66 -13.23 -15.44 7.27
CA PHE A 66 -13.87 -14.37 8.00
C PHE A 66 -14.67 -14.93 9.17
N ASP A 67 -14.66 -14.19 10.27
CA ASP A 67 -15.48 -14.48 11.43
C ASP A 67 -16.34 -13.26 11.77
N SER A 68 -17.64 -13.49 11.95
CA SER A 68 -18.50 -12.60 12.70
C SER A 68 -18.38 -12.97 14.18
N LEU A 69 -17.73 -12.11 14.98
CA LEU A 69 -17.43 -12.39 16.39
C LEU A 69 -18.60 -12.10 17.33
N VAL A 70 -19.63 -11.43 16.82
CA VAL A 70 -20.84 -11.02 17.53
C VAL A 70 -22.07 -11.31 16.68
N ASN A 71 -23.22 -11.52 17.31
CA ASN A 71 -24.49 -11.58 16.61
C ASN A 71 -25.26 -10.26 16.84
N GLU A 72 -25.24 -9.40 15.83
CA GLU A 72 -25.93 -8.11 15.83
C GLU A 72 -27.37 -8.22 15.29
N ASN A 73 -27.90 -9.43 15.15
CA ASN A 73 -29.22 -9.74 14.58
C ASN A 73 -29.47 -9.07 13.22
N PRO A 74 -28.62 -9.34 12.22
CA PRO A 74 -28.66 -8.61 10.96
C PRO A 74 -29.96 -8.86 10.18
N SER A 75 -30.45 -7.80 9.56
CA SER A 75 -31.60 -7.84 8.64
C SER A 75 -31.14 -7.36 7.28
N ASP A 76 -31.48 -8.11 6.23
CA ASP A 76 -31.07 -7.80 4.85
C ASP A 76 -29.55 -7.62 4.69
N GLY A 77 -28.77 -8.46 5.38
CA GLY A 77 -27.31 -8.42 5.38
C GLY A 77 -26.69 -7.22 6.13
N VAL A 78 -27.46 -6.49 6.95
CA VAL A 78 -26.96 -5.36 7.75
C VAL A 78 -27.22 -5.57 9.25
N PRO A 79 -26.19 -5.48 10.11
CA PRO A 79 -24.80 -5.23 9.75
C PRO A 79 -24.13 -6.43 9.05
N GLY A 80 -23.10 -6.18 8.24
CA GLY A 80 -22.47 -7.24 7.46
C GLY A 80 -21.18 -6.83 6.74
N LEU A 81 -20.41 -7.82 6.29
CA LEU A 81 -19.21 -7.64 5.47
C LEU A 81 -19.59 -7.28 4.03
N ILE A 82 -19.00 -6.21 3.52
CA ILE A 82 -19.08 -5.78 2.11
C ILE A 82 -17.89 -6.33 1.31
N ALA A 83 -16.68 -6.23 1.87
CA ALA A 83 -15.45 -6.61 1.17
C ALA A 83 -14.38 -7.13 2.13
N TYR A 84 -13.63 -8.12 1.65
CA TYR A 84 -12.45 -8.68 2.29
C TYR A 84 -11.23 -8.37 1.44
N CYS A 85 -10.42 -7.41 1.87
CA CYS A 85 -9.26 -6.92 1.15
C CYS A 85 -7.99 -7.59 1.64
N VAL A 86 -7.16 -8.06 0.72
CA VAL A 86 -5.89 -8.73 1.02
C VAL A 86 -4.73 -7.98 0.36
N TYR A 87 -3.74 -7.63 1.18
CA TYR A 87 -2.54 -6.89 0.82
C TYR A 87 -1.30 -7.76 1.11
N PRO A 88 -0.73 -8.43 0.10
CA PRO A 88 0.44 -9.29 0.29
C PRO A 88 1.71 -8.47 0.56
N ALA A 89 2.66 -9.02 1.31
CA ALA A 89 3.92 -8.32 1.64
C ALA A 89 4.94 -8.26 0.49
N ASN A 90 5.58 -7.08 0.33
CA ASN A 90 6.92 -6.80 -0.23
C ASN A 90 7.49 -7.76 -1.30
N PRO A 91 7.47 -7.38 -2.60
CA PRO A 91 6.44 -7.90 -3.49
C PRO A 91 6.46 -9.46 -3.55
N PRO A 92 5.30 -10.09 -3.73
CA PRO A 92 4.84 -10.26 -5.10
C PRO A 92 3.47 -9.62 -5.29
N GLY A 93 3.08 -9.51 -6.55
CA GLY A 93 1.82 -8.91 -6.97
C GLY A 93 0.60 -9.65 -6.44
N ASN A 94 -0.48 -9.61 -7.21
CA ASN A 94 -1.67 -10.35 -6.83
C ASN A 94 -1.39 -11.87 -6.85
N PRO A 95 -2.24 -12.73 -6.30
CA PRO A 95 -2.16 -14.16 -6.57
C PRO A 95 -2.45 -14.44 -8.05
N ASN A 96 -1.93 -15.55 -8.59
CA ASN A 96 -2.14 -15.96 -9.99
C ASN A 96 -3.61 -16.11 -10.34
N SER A 97 -4.36 -16.61 -9.37
CA SER A 97 -5.82 -16.66 -9.41
C SER A 97 -6.35 -16.58 -8.00
N ALA A 98 -7.60 -16.12 -7.87
CA ALA A 98 -8.34 -16.19 -6.63
C ALA A 98 -9.81 -16.47 -6.92
N THR A 99 -10.45 -17.23 -6.05
CA THR A 99 -11.82 -17.71 -6.21
C THR A 99 -12.59 -17.44 -4.93
N ALA A 100 -13.59 -16.57 -5.02
CA ALA A 100 -14.56 -16.38 -3.96
C ALA A 100 -15.39 -17.66 -3.73
N GLN A 101 -15.66 -17.98 -2.46
CA GLN A 101 -16.44 -19.14 -2.03
C GLN A 101 -17.59 -18.76 -1.10
N ALA A 102 -17.51 -17.61 -0.43
CA ALA A 102 -18.58 -17.13 0.44
C ALA A 102 -19.79 -16.59 -0.36
N THR A 103 -20.95 -16.66 0.28
CA THR A 103 -22.21 -16.10 -0.20
C THR A 103 -22.75 -15.09 0.80
N GLY A 104 -23.42 -14.06 0.31
CA GLY A 104 -24.17 -13.10 1.13
C GLY A 104 -25.46 -13.69 1.71
N ALA A 105 -26.19 -12.89 2.48
CA ALA A 105 -27.46 -13.26 3.11
C ALA A 105 -28.56 -13.64 2.08
N ASP A 106 -28.52 -13.07 0.88
CA ASP A 106 -29.39 -13.41 -0.25
C ASP A 106 -28.95 -14.66 -1.04
N GLY A 107 -27.87 -15.32 -0.62
CA GLY A 107 -27.28 -16.48 -1.31
C GLY A 107 -26.43 -16.13 -2.54
N SER A 108 -26.26 -14.85 -2.87
CA SER A 108 -25.40 -14.45 -3.98
C SER A 108 -23.92 -14.63 -3.63
N PHE A 109 -23.13 -15.12 -4.58
CA PHE A 109 -21.69 -15.29 -4.39
C PHE A 109 -20.97 -13.95 -4.29
N PHE A 110 -19.98 -13.91 -3.41
CA PHE A 110 -18.92 -12.91 -3.50
C PHE A 110 -18.15 -13.07 -4.81
N GLN A 111 -17.50 -12.01 -5.24
CA GLN A 111 -16.68 -11.98 -6.44
C GLN A 111 -15.25 -11.66 -6.08
N THR A 112 -14.33 -12.29 -6.79
CA THR A 112 -12.93 -11.88 -6.74
C THR A 112 -12.76 -10.59 -7.54
N SER A 113 -12.15 -9.59 -6.93
CA SER A 113 -11.76 -8.35 -7.59
C SER A 113 -10.25 -8.18 -7.48
N PHE A 114 -9.59 -8.03 -8.62
CA PHE A 114 -8.20 -7.60 -8.68
C PHE A 114 -8.21 -6.10 -8.92
N GLY A 115 -7.66 -5.31 -8.00
CA GLY A 115 -7.62 -3.86 -8.17
C GLY A 115 -6.90 -3.49 -9.46
N ALA A 116 -7.38 -2.44 -10.15
CA ALA A 116 -6.64 -1.81 -11.25
C ALA A 116 -5.25 -1.31 -10.79
N ILE A 117 -5.17 -0.98 -9.50
CA ILE A 117 -3.94 -0.67 -8.78
C ILE A 117 -3.39 -1.99 -8.23
N GLN A 118 -2.25 -2.44 -8.77
CA GLN A 118 -1.54 -3.67 -8.37
C GLN A 118 -1.23 -3.66 -6.86
N GLY A 119 -1.15 -4.81 -6.19
CA GLY A 119 -0.70 -4.89 -4.78
C GLY A 119 -1.80 -5.13 -3.74
N PHE A 120 -3.03 -5.34 -4.19
CA PHE A 120 -4.08 -5.99 -3.42
C PHE A 120 -5.03 -6.75 -4.33
N PHE A 121 -5.72 -7.71 -3.75
CA PHE A 121 -6.92 -8.29 -4.32
C PHE A 121 -8.00 -8.36 -3.24
N ALA A 122 -9.23 -8.62 -3.65
CA ALA A 122 -10.37 -8.56 -2.77
C ALA A 122 -11.37 -9.65 -3.09
N PHE A 123 -12.16 -9.99 -2.09
CA PHE A 123 -13.44 -10.67 -2.25
C PHE A 123 -14.54 -9.67 -1.88
N THR A 124 -15.37 -9.28 -2.83
CA THR A 124 -16.39 -8.25 -2.65
C THR A 124 -17.77 -8.82 -2.90
N ARG A 125 -18.77 -8.33 -2.17
CA ARG A 125 -20.17 -8.61 -2.49
C ARG A 125 -20.50 -8.15 -3.93
N ASN A 126 -21.47 -8.80 -4.57
CA ASN A 126 -21.84 -8.50 -5.95
C ASN A 126 -22.83 -7.32 -6.06
N THR A 127 -23.69 -7.11 -5.05
CA THR A 127 -24.78 -6.14 -5.15
C THR A 127 -24.95 -5.30 -3.87
N GLY A 128 -26.19 -4.95 -3.51
CA GLY A 128 -26.52 -4.14 -2.35
C GLY A 128 -26.41 -4.90 -1.03
N ASN A 129 -27.02 -4.31 0.00
CA ASN A 129 -27.07 -4.84 1.37
C ASN A 129 -27.42 -6.34 1.48
N PRO A 130 -28.42 -6.88 0.77
CA PRO A 130 -28.75 -8.31 0.86
C PRO A 130 -27.57 -9.24 0.55
N SER A 131 -26.61 -8.79 -0.27
CA SER A 131 -25.42 -9.58 -0.65
C SER A 131 -24.25 -9.49 0.33
N ASN A 132 -24.39 -8.78 1.45
CA ASN A 132 -23.40 -8.80 2.52
C ASN A 132 -23.34 -10.16 3.21
N ILE A 133 -22.17 -10.54 3.75
CA ILE A 133 -22.09 -11.62 4.74
C ILE A 133 -22.57 -11.04 6.08
N PRO A 134 -23.67 -11.53 6.67
CA PRO A 134 -24.24 -10.97 7.89
C PRO A 134 -23.28 -11.06 9.09
N LEU A 135 -23.32 -10.07 9.99
CA LEU A 135 -22.68 -10.17 11.31
C LEU A 135 -23.62 -10.90 12.30
N ASP A 136 -23.80 -12.20 12.11
CA ASP A 136 -24.74 -13.05 12.84
C ASP A 136 -24.10 -13.99 13.88
N GLY A 137 -22.81 -13.81 14.17
CA GLY A 137 -22.04 -14.66 15.08
C GLY A 137 -21.46 -15.91 14.44
N THR A 138 -21.62 -16.10 13.13
CA THR A 138 -21.03 -17.23 12.40
C THR A 138 -19.52 -17.03 12.21
N THR A 139 -18.74 -18.04 12.61
CA THR A 139 -17.28 -18.08 12.48
C THR A 139 -16.83 -19.14 11.48
N GLY A 140 -15.61 -19.04 10.95
CA GLY A 140 -15.03 -20.00 10.03
C GLY A 140 -15.56 -19.87 8.60
N ILE A 141 -16.13 -18.72 8.24
CA ILE A 141 -16.69 -18.49 6.91
C ILE A 141 -15.53 -18.41 5.92
N THR A 142 -15.40 -19.41 5.06
CA THR A 142 -14.37 -19.39 4.01
C THR A 142 -14.77 -18.38 2.95
N ILE A 143 -14.05 -17.26 2.92
CA ILE A 143 -14.30 -16.18 1.97
C ILE A 143 -13.91 -16.61 0.56
N GLY A 144 -12.77 -17.29 0.45
CA GLY A 144 -12.24 -17.76 -0.81
C GLY A 144 -10.82 -18.29 -0.69
N THR A 145 -10.27 -18.67 -1.84
CA THR A 145 -8.89 -19.15 -1.97
C THR A 145 -8.12 -18.34 -2.99
N ALA A 146 -6.80 -18.34 -2.86
CA ALA A 146 -5.88 -17.74 -3.81
C ALA A 146 -4.70 -18.68 -4.10
N THR A 147 -4.28 -18.77 -5.36
CA THR A 147 -3.16 -19.61 -5.80
C THR A 147 -1.95 -18.74 -6.11
N TRP A 148 -0.78 -19.15 -5.61
CA TRP A 148 0.49 -18.43 -5.74
C TRP A 148 1.55 -19.33 -6.36
N THR A 149 2.00 -18.97 -7.55
CA THR A 149 3.12 -19.61 -8.23
C THR A 149 4.42 -19.01 -7.70
N GLY A 150 5.29 -19.84 -7.15
CA GLY A 150 6.52 -19.38 -6.48
C GLY A 150 6.40 -19.16 -4.97
N GLY A 151 5.27 -19.55 -4.39
CA GLY A 151 5.01 -19.53 -2.95
C GLY A 151 4.14 -18.36 -2.50
N ALA A 152 3.25 -18.62 -1.55
CA ALA A 152 2.38 -17.60 -0.98
C ALA A 152 3.17 -16.72 -0.01
N PRO A 153 2.95 -15.39 -0.01
CA PRO A 153 3.56 -14.52 0.99
C PRO A 153 3.15 -14.97 2.38
N SER A 154 4.14 -15.31 3.21
CA SER A 154 3.95 -15.76 4.59
C SER A 154 3.30 -14.72 5.48
N ALA A 155 3.23 -13.49 5.00
CA ALA A 155 2.66 -12.37 5.71
C ALA A 155 1.84 -11.51 4.75
N GLN A 156 0.60 -11.31 5.15
CA GLN A 156 -0.42 -10.62 4.38
C GLN A 156 -1.24 -9.78 5.34
N THR A 157 -1.62 -8.61 4.88
CA THR A 157 -2.47 -7.70 5.62
C THR A 157 -3.91 -7.85 5.14
N ILE A 158 -4.83 -7.98 6.08
CA ILE A 158 -6.27 -8.07 5.81
C ILE A 158 -6.94 -6.78 6.28
N LEU A 159 -7.83 -6.26 5.46
CA LEU A 159 -8.70 -5.13 5.78
C LEU A 159 -10.14 -5.48 5.41
N LEU A 160 -11.09 -5.16 6.27
CA LEU A 160 -12.49 -5.52 6.10
C LEU A 160 -13.32 -4.27 5.86
N HIS A 161 -14.17 -4.25 4.83
CA HIS A 161 -15.18 -3.23 4.64
C HIS A 161 -16.48 -3.73 5.25
N ILE A 162 -16.95 -3.07 6.30
CA ILE A 162 -18.20 -3.45 6.99
C ILE A 162 -19.30 -2.42 6.71
N ASN A 163 -20.53 -2.90 6.64
CA ASN A 163 -21.76 -2.12 6.69
C ASN A 163 -22.30 -2.18 8.11
N ASP A 164 -21.80 -1.31 8.98
CA ASP A 164 -22.25 -1.20 10.37
C ASP A 164 -22.14 0.26 10.80
N GLY A 165 -23.25 1.00 10.67
CA GLY A 165 -23.26 2.42 10.98
C GLY A 165 -22.92 2.73 12.45
N ALA A 166 -23.26 1.83 13.37
CA ALA A 166 -23.00 2.03 14.80
C ALA A 166 -21.51 1.87 15.11
N GLU A 167 -20.90 0.79 14.62
CA GLU A 167 -19.46 0.56 14.78
C GLU A 167 -18.64 1.63 14.05
N CYS A 168 -19.03 2.01 12.84
CA CYS A 168 -18.33 3.05 12.08
C CYS A 168 -18.39 4.42 12.77
N ALA A 169 -19.54 4.79 13.33
CA ALA A 169 -19.67 6.00 14.13
C ALA A 169 -18.85 5.94 15.42
N SER A 170 -18.78 4.77 16.07
CA SER A 170 -17.98 4.53 17.28
C SER A 170 -16.49 4.70 17.01
N LEU A 171 -15.98 4.09 15.94
CA LEU A 171 -14.55 4.08 15.61
C LEU A 171 -14.06 5.44 15.07
N TYR A 172 -14.78 6.02 14.10
CA TYR A 172 -14.28 7.17 13.35
C TYR A 172 -15.02 8.47 13.63
N GLY A 173 -16.15 8.42 14.33
CA GLY A 173 -17.10 9.53 14.40
C GLY A 173 -17.86 9.74 13.09
N GLY A 174 -18.92 10.55 13.14
CA GLY A 174 -19.72 10.91 11.98
C GLY A 174 -20.91 9.97 11.71
N THR A 175 -21.43 10.01 10.48
CA THR A 175 -22.69 9.36 10.08
C THR A 175 -22.53 8.38 8.90
N SER A 176 -21.31 7.88 8.65
CA SER A 176 -21.10 6.90 7.59
C SER A 176 -21.72 5.56 7.96
N SER A 177 -22.52 4.98 7.07
CA SER A 177 -23.10 3.64 7.26
C SER A 177 -22.09 2.51 7.05
N THR A 178 -20.96 2.80 6.41
CA THR A 178 -19.93 1.80 6.12
C THR A 178 -18.53 2.35 6.39
N CYS A 179 -17.58 1.49 6.70
CA CYS A 179 -16.20 1.87 6.95
C CYS A 179 -15.26 0.67 6.78
N PHE A 180 -13.98 0.95 6.56
CA PHE A 180 -12.94 -0.08 6.62
C PHE A 180 -12.44 -0.23 8.04
N VAL A 181 -12.19 -1.46 8.46
CA VAL A 181 -11.68 -1.81 9.80
C VAL A 181 -10.59 -2.85 9.69
N GLN A 182 -9.66 -2.82 10.65
CA GLN A 182 -8.72 -3.93 10.84
C GLN A 182 -9.43 -5.06 11.59
N PRO A 183 -9.14 -6.34 11.28
CA PRO A 183 -9.72 -7.46 12.03
C PRO A 183 -9.37 -7.43 13.52
N SER A 184 -10.26 -7.95 14.37
CA SER A 184 -10.01 -8.15 15.79
C SER A 184 -8.78 -9.01 16.02
N GLY A 185 -8.00 -8.69 17.05
CA GLY A 185 -6.73 -9.37 17.34
C GLY A 185 -5.62 -9.11 16.31
N SER A 186 -5.89 -8.38 15.23
CA SER A 186 -4.84 -7.87 14.35
C SER A 186 -3.95 -6.95 15.18
N THR A 187 -2.71 -7.36 15.40
CA THR A 187 -1.69 -6.44 15.91
C THR A 187 -1.62 -5.30 14.92
N THR A 188 -1.78 -4.04 15.38
CA THR A 188 -1.76 -2.81 14.58
C THR A 188 -1.04 -3.03 13.25
N THR A 189 -1.84 -3.07 12.18
CA THR A 189 -1.37 -3.54 10.88
C THR A 189 -0.08 -2.83 10.51
N LYS A 190 1.00 -3.60 10.40
CA LYS A 190 2.31 -3.05 10.15
C LYS A 190 2.39 -2.65 8.68
N LEU A 191 2.48 -1.35 8.39
CA LEU A 191 2.71 -0.86 7.03
C LEU A 191 3.95 -1.55 6.45
N CYS A 192 4.00 -1.82 5.15
CA CYS A 192 5.10 -2.61 4.56
C CYS A 192 5.32 -3.98 5.22
N ASN A 193 4.26 -4.53 5.84
CA ASN A 193 4.29 -5.81 6.53
C ASN A 193 5.40 -5.89 7.60
N GLY A 194 5.58 -4.82 8.36
CA GLY A 194 6.58 -4.77 9.43
C GLY A 194 8.00 -4.44 8.97
N ASN A 195 8.26 -4.44 7.67
CA ASN A 195 9.55 -4.00 7.15
C ASN A 195 9.67 -2.46 7.24
N PRO A 196 10.89 -1.93 7.35
CA PRO A 196 11.12 -0.48 7.39
C PRO A 196 10.85 0.20 6.04
N ALA A 197 10.66 -0.58 4.97
CA ALA A 197 10.34 -0.08 3.65
C ALA A 197 9.62 -1.11 2.79
N CYS A 198 8.86 -0.62 1.81
CA CYS A 198 8.29 -1.42 0.75
C CYS A 198 8.15 -0.62 -0.54
N LYS A 199 7.98 -1.35 -1.64
CA LYS A 199 7.72 -0.80 -2.96
C LYS A 199 6.61 -1.57 -3.64
N GLN A 200 5.82 -0.85 -4.42
CA GLN A 200 4.78 -1.37 -5.29
C GLN A 200 4.99 -0.77 -6.69
N VAL A 201 4.70 -1.54 -7.73
CA VAL A 201 4.62 -1.04 -9.10
C VAL A 201 3.18 -1.08 -9.56
N ILE A 202 2.75 -0.13 -10.38
CA ILE A 202 1.44 -0.09 -11.01
C ILE A 202 1.71 0.15 -12.50
N ILE A 203 1.16 -0.69 -13.36
CA ILE A 203 1.28 -0.57 -14.81
C ILE A 203 -0.13 -0.50 -15.39
N ASP A 204 -0.47 0.60 -16.03
CA ASP A 204 -1.82 0.87 -16.53
C ASP A 204 -2.20 -0.09 -17.66
N GLU A 205 -1.22 -0.51 -18.47
CA GLU A 205 -1.38 -1.44 -19.60
C GLU A 205 -1.13 -2.91 -19.24
N ALA A 206 -1.06 -3.27 -17.95
CA ALA A 206 -0.89 -4.67 -17.56
C ALA A 206 -2.09 -5.53 -18.01
N LEU A 207 -1.82 -6.68 -18.61
CA LEU A 207 -2.85 -7.65 -19.01
C LEU A 207 -3.26 -8.53 -17.84
N THR A 208 -2.28 -8.93 -17.03
CA THR A 208 -2.47 -9.68 -15.79
C THR A 208 -1.61 -9.11 -14.69
N THR A 209 -2.09 -9.22 -13.45
CA THR A 209 -1.36 -8.75 -12.26
C THR A 209 -0.56 -9.86 -11.58
N SER A 210 -0.78 -11.12 -11.98
CA SER A 210 -0.01 -12.27 -11.52
C SER A 210 -0.13 -13.50 -12.45
N PRO A 211 0.97 -13.99 -13.03
CA PRO A 211 2.24 -13.26 -13.11
C PRO A 211 2.00 -11.88 -13.74
N LEU A 212 2.80 -10.86 -13.39
CA LEU A 212 2.67 -9.55 -14.01
C LEU A 212 2.99 -9.68 -15.50
N THR A 213 2.01 -9.48 -16.37
CA THR A 213 2.20 -9.52 -17.82
C THR A 213 1.83 -8.20 -18.47
N VAL A 214 2.55 -7.85 -19.52
CA VAL A 214 2.35 -6.62 -20.31
C VAL A 214 2.44 -6.96 -21.80
N PRO A 215 1.74 -6.22 -22.67
CA PRO A 215 1.90 -6.40 -24.11
C PRO A 215 3.31 -5.97 -24.54
N ALA A 216 3.97 -6.80 -25.35
CA ALA A 216 5.26 -6.49 -25.93
C ALA A 216 5.15 -5.32 -26.91
N PHE A 217 6.22 -4.53 -27.05
CA PHE A 217 6.29 -3.35 -27.93
C PHE A 217 5.30 -2.22 -27.61
N THR A 218 4.76 -2.18 -26.39
CA THR A 218 3.77 -1.18 -25.98
C THR A 218 4.40 -0.07 -25.14
N TYR A 219 3.83 1.13 -25.27
CA TYR A 219 4.12 2.22 -24.35
C TYR A 219 3.46 1.90 -23.01
N LEU A 220 4.27 1.66 -21.98
CA LEU A 220 3.74 1.37 -20.65
C LEU A 220 3.89 2.59 -19.76
N HIS A 221 2.84 2.96 -19.03
CA HIS A 221 2.91 3.88 -17.89
C HIS A 221 3.16 3.06 -16.64
N ILE A 222 4.30 3.29 -15.99
CA ILE A 222 4.79 2.52 -14.87
C ILE A 222 4.94 3.44 -13.66
N ARG A 223 3.99 3.37 -12.73
CA ARG A 223 4.06 4.09 -11.47
C ARG A 223 4.67 3.24 -10.37
N TYR A 224 5.83 3.65 -9.88
CA TYR A 224 6.40 3.09 -8.66
C TYR A 224 5.93 3.87 -7.45
N LEU A 225 5.44 3.16 -6.45
CA LEU A 225 5.11 3.67 -5.14
C LEU A 225 6.12 3.17 -4.12
N TYR A 226 6.76 4.09 -3.39
CA TYR A 226 7.75 3.80 -2.38
C TYR A 226 7.25 4.24 -1.01
N VAL A 227 7.46 3.41 0.00
CA VAL A 227 7.13 3.72 1.39
C VAL A 227 8.34 3.42 2.26
N MET A 228 8.74 4.40 3.07
CA MET A 228 9.66 4.25 4.20
C MET A 228 8.85 4.42 5.48
N VAL A 229 9.01 3.54 6.45
CA VAL A 229 8.16 3.54 7.64
C VAL A 229 8.95 3.14 8.87
N ASN A 230 8.75 3.91 9.95
CA ASN A 230 9.08 3.46 11.29
C ASN A 230 7.85 2.78 11.88
N GLN A 231 7.91 1.46 12.08
CA GLN A 231 6.75 0.69 12.52
C GLN A 231 6.24 1.21 13.88
N PRO A 232 4.91 1.17 14.13
CA PRO A 232 4.36 1.48 15.46
C PRO A 232 4.97 0.62 16.57
N THR A 233 5.33 -0.63 16.24
CA THR A 233 5.96 -1.58 17.15
C THR A 233 7.44 -1.31 17.41
N ASN A 234 8.08 -0.43 16.63
CA ASN A 234 9.45 -0.04 16.90
C ASN A 234 9.44 0.99 18.04
N THR A 235 10.31 0.84 19.03
CA THR A 235 10.36 1.76 20.19
C THR A 235 11.37 2.88 20.01
N VAL A 236 12.13 2.87 18.91
CA VAL A 236 13.24 3.78 18.66
C VAL A 236 13.00 4.66 17.43
N LEU A 237 13.70 5.79 17.36
CA LEU A 237 13.59 6.72 16.23
C LEU A 237 14.40 6.21 15.04
N MET A 238 13.84 6.34 13.83
CA MET A 238 14.59 6.17 12.59
C MET A 238 15.05 7.54 12.10
N THR A 239 16.36 7.75 12.03
CA THR A 239 16.97 9.04 11.66
C THR A 239 17.72 8.93 10.34
N PHE A 240 17.46 9.87 9.44
CA PHE A 240 18.13 10.02 8.16
C PHE A 240 18.98 11.29 8.23
N LEU A 241 20.29 11.16 8.14
CA LEU A 241 21.22 12.28 8.27
C LEU A 241 21.57 12.86 6.89
N PRO A 242 21.99 14.13 6.84
CA PRO A 242 22.49 14.72 5.60
C PRO A 242 23.69 13.96 5.04
N PRO A 243 23.77 13.78 3.71
CA PRO A 243 24.88 13.11 3.07
C PRO A 243 26.18 13.86 3.36
N THR A 244 27.22 13.13 3.78
CA THR A 244 28.56 13.73 3.85
C THR A 244 29.09 14.03 2.44
N PRO A 245 29.81 15.14 2.21
CA PRO A 245 30.19 15.60 0.87
C PRO A 245 30.97 14.60 0.00
N LYS A 246 31.53 13.53 0.59
CA LYS A 246 32.41 12.57 -0.10
C LYS A 246 31.69 11.34 -0.64
N THR A 247 30.41 11.13 -0.34
CA THR A 247 29.68 9.94 -0.81
C THR A 247 28.35 10.34 -1.43
N GLN A 248 28.23 10.24 -2.76
CA GLN A 248 26.93 10.18 -3.47
C GLN A 248 26.26 8.80 -3.22
N ASP A 249 26.19 8.39 -1.96
CA ASP A 249 25.58 7.13 -1.53
C ASP A 249 24.68 7.41 -0.33
N ILE A 250 23.79 6.47 -0.05
CA ILE A 250 22.82 6.57 1.03
C ILE A 250 23.43 6.18 2.40
N ASN A 251 24.75 6.27 2.56
CA ASN A 251 25.46 5.85 3.78
C ASN A 251 25.27 6.80 4.96
N SER A 252 24.77 8.00 4.72
CA SER A 252 24.28 8.90 5.78
C SER A 252 22.79 8.69 6.07
N GLY A 253 22.18 7.69 5.45
CA GLY A 253 20.75 7.47 5.44
C GLY A 253 20.10 8.02 4.17
N GLY A 254 18.98 7.42 3.80
CA GLY A 254 18.20 7.76 2.63
C GLY A 254 17.68 6.51 1.95
N ALA A 255 17.41 6.61 0.65
CA ALA A 255 16.98 5.47 -0.14
C ALA A 255 17.45 5.52 -1.59
N LYS A 256 17.53 4.37 -2.25
CA LYS A 256 17.86 4.27 -3.67
C LYS A 256 17.16 3.09 -4.33
N ASP A 257 16.94 3.20 -5.63
CA ASP A 257 16.55 2.09 -6.49
C ASP A 257 17.20 2.26 -7.88
N TYR A 258 17.29 1.16 -8.62
CA TYR A 258 17.77 1.11 -9.99
C TYR A 258 16.68 0.48 -10.85
N PHE A 259 16.28 1.21 -11.89
CA PHE A 259 15.27 0.79 -12.84
C PHE A 259 15.90 -0.07 -13.94
N GLY A 260 15.06 -0.90 -14.57
CA GLY A 260 15.40 -1.60 -15.79
C GLY A 260 15.85 -0.62 -16.87
N CYS A 261 16.67 -1.11 -17.79
CA CYS A 261 17.19 -0.28 -18.88
C CYS A 261 16.07 0.19 -19.82
N GLU A 262 14.97 -0.53 -19.83
CA GLU A 262 13.81 -0.33 -20.70
C GLU A 262 12.98 0.89 -20.28
N GLN A 263 13.37 1.60 -19.22
CA GLN A 263 12.56 2.63 -18.59
C GLN A 263 13.27 3.99 -18.50
N ILE A 264 12.49 5.03 -18.75
CA ILE A 264 12.85 6.44 -18.55
C ILE A 264 11.78 7.14 -17.71
N PRO A 265 12.08 8.24 -17.01
CA PRO A 265 11.05 8.98 -16.30
C PRO A 265 9.95 9.45 -17.25
N ASP A 266 8.70 9.36 -16.82
CA ASP A 266 7.57 9.79 -17.62
C ASP A 266 7.57 11.33 -17.73
N PRO A 267 7.77 11.91 -18.94
CA PRO A 267 7.82 13.36 -19.12
C PRO A 267 6.48 14.06 -18.85
N ALA A 268 5.36 13.34 -18.82
CA ALA A 268 4.05 13.90 -18.49
C ALA A 268 3.77 13.94 -16.97
N SER A 269 4.65 13.36 -16.17
CA SER A 269 4.49 13.18 -14.73
C SER A 269 5.50 14.01 -13.92
N THR A 270 5.44 13.90 -12.60
CA THR A 270 6.52 14.35 -11.71
C THR A 270 7.37 13.13 -11.32
N PRO A 271 8.70 13.15 -11.52
CA PRO A 271 9.56 14.32 -11.73
C PRO A 271 9.73 14.79 -13.19
N GLY A 272 9.21 14.08 -14.18
CA GLY A 272 9.23 14.52 -15.59
C GLY A 272 10.57 14.36 -16.31
N GLY A 273 11.65 14.02 -15.59
CA GLY A 273 12.98 13.88 -16.15
C GLY A 273 14.07 13.73 -15.10
N GLY A 274 15.32 13.67 -15.55
CA GLY A 274 16.49 13.64 -14.67
C GLY A 274 16.74 15.00 -14.02
N GLY A 275 17.19 14.99 -12.76
CA GLY A 275 17.42 16.23 -12.02
C GLY A 275 17.54 16.04 -10.52
N THR A 276 17.63 17.17 -9.82
CA THR A 276 17.56 17.22 -8.36
C THR A 276 16.30 17.99 -7.95
N PHE A 277 15.46 17.35 -7.14
CA PHE A 277 14.16 17.86 -6.72
C PHE A 277 14.16 17.96 -5.19
N ALA A 278 14.24 19.17 -4.67
CA ALA A 278 14.22 19.43 -3.23
C ALA A 278 12.83 19.19 -2.65
N ASN A 279 12.78 18.65 -1.43
CA ASN A 279 11.52 18.33 -0.73
C ASN A 279 10.51 17.60 -1.61
N TYR A 280 10.98 16.58 -2.33
CA TYR A 280 10.21 15.89 -3.35
C TYR A 280 8.93 15.31 -2.74
N GLN A 281 7.78 15.69 -3.32
CA GLN A 281 6.44 15.33 -2.85
C GLN A 281 6.21 15.59 -1.35
N SER A 282 6.76 16.68 -0.82
CA SER A 282 6.61 17.09 0.59
C SER A 282 7.12 16.07 1.61
N THR A 283 8.03 15.18 1.21
CA THR A 283 8.58 14.14 2.09
C THR A 283 9.63 14.67 3.07
N GLY A 284 10.18 15.87 2.82
CA GLY A 284 11.37 16.43 3.46
C GLY A 284 12.67 16.01 2.76
N PHE A 285 12.66 14.99 1.91
CA PHE A 285 13.86 14.48 1.23
C PHE A 285 14.09 15.16 -0.11
N THR A 286 15.34 15.14 -0.56
CA THR A 286 15.77 15.54 -1.90
C THR A 286 15.89 14.30 -2.78
N LEU A 287 15.17 14.29 -3.91
CA LEU A 287 15.32 13.28 -4.95
C LEU A 287 16.40 13.71 -5.94
N ASN A 288 17.40 12.89 -6.15
CA ASN A 288 18.34 13.00 -7.27
C ASN A 288 18.08 11.83 -8.23
N LEU A 289 17.50 12.13 -9.39
CA LEU A 289 17.17 11.16 -10.42
C LEU A 289 18.17 11.28 -11.57
N THR A 290 18.98 10.25 -11.74
CA THR A 290 19.89 10.12 -12.88
C THR A 290 19.20 9.32 -13.96
N VAL A 291 19.07 9.92 -15.15
CA VAL A 291 18.53 9.25 -16.33
C VAL A 291 19.68 8.75 -17.19
N ALA A 292 19.59 7.48 -17.54
CA ALA A 292 20.47 6.83 -18.50
C ALA A 292 20.54 7.58 -19.83
N LYS A 293 21.74 7.75 -20.40
CA LYS A 293 21.86 8.33 -21.75
C LYS A 293 21.53 7.28 -22.79
N ALA A 294 20.74 7.67 -23.80
CA ALA A 294 20.27 6.78 -24.87
C ALA A 294 21.37 6.18 -25.78
N THR A 295 22.65 6.51 -25.55
CA THR A 295 23.76 6.22 -26.47
C THR A 295 24.65 5.04 -26.09
N ALA A 296 24.54 4.50 -24.87
CA ALA A 296 25.34 3.34 -24.42
C ALA A 296 24.47 2.10 -24.15
N THR A 297 25.10 0.93 -24.19
CA THR A 297 24.53 -0.37 -23.81
C THR A 297 23.99 -0.31 -22.38
N CYS A 298 22.66 -0.19 -22.24
CA CYS A 298 21.94 -0.41 -20.98
C CYS A 298 22.41 0.44 -19.79
N ASP A 299 22.50 1.77 -19.93
CA ASP A 299 22.55 2.61 -18.74
C ASP A 299 21.20 2.48 -17.99
N GLN A 300 21.24 2.20 -16.70
CA GLN A 300 20.04 2.12 -15.85
C GLN A 300 19.71 3.49 -15.28
N SER A 301 18.46 3.92 -15.46
CA SER A 301 17.96 5.05 -14.67
C SER A 301 17.99 4.68 -13.19
N ARG A 302 18.36 5.61 -12.33
CA ARG A 302 18.43 5.36 -10.87
C ARG A 302 18.07 6.61 -10.12
N PHE A 303 17.54 6.45 -8.92
CA PHE A 303 17.39 7.57 -8.01
C PHE A 303 18.14 7.36 -6.70
N ILE A 304 18.51 8.49 -6.11
CA ILE A 304 19.00 8.60 -4.74
C ILE A 304 18.09 9.60 -4.02
N PHE A 305 17.60 9.20 -2.86
CA PHE A 305 16.70 9.96 -2.00
C PHE A 305 17.46 10.27 -0.72
N THR A 306 17.79 11.55 -0.48
CA THR A 306 18.69 11.95 0.62
C THR A 306 18.04 13.03 1.47
N ALA A 307 18.33 13.03 2.75
CA ALA A 307 17.82 14.04 3.67
C ALA A 307 18.70 15.32 3.54
N PRO A 308 18.17 16.50 3.19
CA PRO A 308 18.97 17.73 3.14
C PRO A 308 19.28 18.28 4.55
N THR A 309 18.44 17.92 5.53
CA THR A 309 18.60 18.14 6.97
C THR A 309 18.21 16.85 7.68
N PRO A 310 18.56 16.62 8.96
CA PRO A 310 18.14 15.43 9.67
C PRO A 310 16.62 15.24 9.62
N ILE A 311 16.18 14.09 9.09
CA ILE A 311 14.77 13.69 9.09
C ILE A 311 14.59 12.57 10.10
N VAL A 312 13.64 12.72 11.01
CA VAL A 312 13.31 11.73 12.02
C VAL A 312 11.91 11.18 11.74
N LEU A 313 11.80 9.86 11.66
CA LEU A 313 10.53 9.16 11.72
C LEU A 313 10.36 8.58 13.12
N ALA A 314 9.41 9.11 13.87
CA ALA A 314 8.98 8.52 15.13
C ALA A 314 8.20 7.21 14.87
N PRO A 315 8.08 6.31 15.86
CA PRO A 315 7.25 5.11 15.74
C PRO A 315 5.86 5.41 15.20
N GLY A 316 5.44 4.65 14.20
CA GLY A 316 4.17 4.81 13.48
C GLY A 316 4.18 5.85 12.36
N GLN A 317 5.27 6.59 12.17
CA GLN A 317 5.38 7.54 11.05
C GLN A 317 5.94 6.90 9.79
N SER A 318 5.48 7.38 8.65
CA SER A 318 5.96 6.98 7.34
C SER A 318 6.23 8.17 6.41
N ARG A 319 6.94 7.90 5.32
CA ARG A 319 7.12 8.78 4.17
C ARG A 319 6.86 7.99 2.91
N THR A 320 6.10 8.61 2.03
CA THR A 320 5.64 7.98 0.81
C THR A 320 5.92 8.90 -0.35
N PHE A 321 6.37 8.33 -1.46
CA PHE A 321 6.54 9.07 -2.70
C PHE A 321 6.35 8.15 -3.91
N THR A 322 6.10 8.75 -5.06
CA THR A 322 6.00 8.05 -6.34
C THR A 322 7.08 8.49 -7.31
N ILE A 323 7.46 7.57 -8.19
CA ILE A 323 8.24 7.87 -9.39
C ILE A 323 7.52 7.20 -10.55
N ASP A 324 7.06 8.03 -11.48
CA ASP A 324 6.39 7.60 -12.69
C ASP A 324 7.44 7.47 -13.81
N MET A 325 7.46 6.30 -14.44
CA MET A 325 8.37 5.89 -15.49
C MET A 325 7.54 5.43 -16.70
N VAL A 326 8.13 5.47 -17.88
CA VAL A 326 7.56 4.92 -19.10
C VAL A 326 8.57 4.06 -19.84
N THR A 327 8.08 3.19 -20.71
CA THR A 327 8.98 2.45 -21.61
C THR A 327 9.69 3.39 -22.56
N ARG A 328 11.02 3.26 -22.64
CA ARG A 328 11.82 4.03 -23.60
C ARG A 328 11.70 3.44 -24.99
N LYS A 329 12.02 4.23 -26.01
CA LYS A 329 12.19 3.72 -27.38
C LYS A 329 13.64 3.27 -27.60
N ASN A 330 13.82 2.13 -28.25
CA ASN A 330 15.12 1.64 -28.67
C ASN A 330 15.63 2.37 -29.92
N LYS A 331 16.82 1.98 -30.41
CA LYS A 331 17.45 2.54 -31.64
C LYS A 331 16.59 2.37 -32.91
N SER A 332 15.67 1.41 -32.91
CA SER A 332 14.71 1.17 -34.00
C SER A 332 13.37 1.89 -33.79
N ASN A 333 13.29 2.83 -32.86
CA ASN A 333 12.09 3.61 -32.53
C ASN A 333 10.89 2.76 -32.06
N LYS A 334 11.15 1.56 -31.52
CA LYS A 334 10.14 0.68 -30.89
C LYS A 334 10.22 0.81 -29.38
N TYR A 335 9.08 0.79 -28.68
CA TYR A 335 9.07 0.75 -27.22
C TYR A 335 9.74 -0.53 -26.71
N GLU A 336 10.61 -0.38 -25.72
CA GLU A 336 11.34 -1.48 -25.09
C GLU A 336 10.40 -2.42 -24.31
N TYR A 337 10.93 -3.60 -23.91
CA TYR A 337 10.22 -4.90 -23.91
C TYR A 337 10.00 -5.46 -25.32
N THR A 338 11.03 -5.35 -26.16
CA THR A 338 10.99 -5.76 -27.58
C THR A 338 11.04 -7.27 -27.84
N SER A 339 10.98 -8.07 -26.80
CA SER A 339 10.93 -9.53 -26.91
C SER A 339 9.92 -10.06 -25.91
N VAL A 340 9.22 -11.13 -26.30
CA VAL A 340 8.42 -11.91 -25.36
C VAL A 340 9.35 -12.53 -24.32
N GLY A 341 8.88 -12.62 -23.07
CA GLY A 341 9.60 -13.25 -21.97
C GLY A 341 9.79 -12.34 -20.76
N PRO A 342 10.55 -12.81 -19.76
CA PRO A 342 10.77 -12.08 -18.52
C PRO A 342 11.72 -10.90 -18.73
N HIS A 343 11.34 -9.76 -18.18
CA HIS A 343 12.12 -8.54 -18.14
C HIS A 343 12.18 -8.01 -16.72
N PHE A 344 13.27 -7.29 -16.44
CA PHE A 344 13.52 -6.73 -15.14
C PHE A 344 12.99 -5.30 -15.06
N LEU A 345 12.07 -5.05 -14.14
CA LEU A 345 11.56 -3.71 -13.92
C LEU A 345 12.48 -2.88 -13.03
N ASN A 346 12.98 -3.45 -11.95
CA ASN A 346 13.87 -2.75 -11.04
C ASN A 346 14.63 -3.73 -10.12
N SER A 347 15.75 -3.28 -9.54
CA SER A 347 16.66 -4.12 -8.73
C SER A 347 16.34 -4.28 -7.25
N GLY A 348 15.64 -3.32 -6.67
CA GLY A 348 15.26 -3.38 -5.27
C GLY A 348 15.37 -2.00 -4.64
N PHE A 349 14.41 -1.68 -3.78
CA PHE A 349 14.39 -0.42 -3.06
C PHE A 349 15.21 -0.59 -1.80
N THR A 350 16.37 0.06 -1.74
CA THR A 350 17.25 0.03 -0.57
C THR A 350 17.06 1.28 0.26
N VAL A 351 16.83 1.11 1.56
CA VAL A 351 16.71 2.18 2.56
C VAL A 351 17.79 1.99 3.62
N LYS A 352 18.44 3.08 4.00
CA LYS A 352 19.39 3.12 5.12
C LYS A 352 19.01 4.20 6.11
N TRP A 353 19.21 3.96 7.40
CA TRP A 353 18.86 4.89 8.48
C TRP A 353 19.72 4.62 9.72
N PHE A 354 19.75 5.58 10.64
CA PHE A 354 20.33 5.41 11.97
C PHE A 354 19.22 5.14 13.00
N GLN A 355 19.42 4.20 13.91
CA GLN A 355 18.52 4.02 15.06
C GLN A 355 19.02 4.82 16.26
N SER A 356 18.10 5.35 17.08
CA SER A 356 18.45 6.24 18.18
C SER A 356 19.03 5.54 19.42
N ASP A 357 18.81 4.24 19.56
CA ASP A 357 19.30 3.43 20.68
C ASP A 357 20.74 2.98 20.50
N ASP A 358 21.12 2.59 19.29
CA ASP A 358 22.47 2.10 18.99
C ASP A 358 23.36 3.10 18.23
N GLY A 359 22.76 4.11 17.59
CA GLY A 359 23.48 5.05 16.73
C GLY A 359 24.15 4.41 15.52
N LEU A 360 23.79 3.17 15.16
CA LEU A 360 24.38 2.41 14.06
C LEU A 360 23.59 2.65 12.77
N LEU A 361 24.26 2.44 11.63
CA LEU A 361 23.63 2.50 10.31
C LEU A 361 22.99 1.14 9.98
N HIS A 362 21.67 1.16 9.82
CA HIS A 362 20.87 0.02 9.39
C HIS A 362 20.60 0.08 7.89
N SER A 363 20.32 -1.07 7.29
CA SER A 363 20.03 -1.21 5.87
C SER A 363 18.96 -2.24 5.63
N PHE A 364 18.05 -1.96 4.72
CA PHE A 364 17.01 -2.88 4.26
C PHE A 364 16.83 -2.74 2.76
N THR A 365 16.64 -3.84 2.05
CA THR A 365 16.44 -3.86 0.59
C THR A 365 15.23 -4.72 0.25
N THR A 366 14.27 -4.17 -0.52
CA THR A 366 13.16 -4.95 -1.07
C THR A 366 13.65 -5.88 -2.18
N GLY A 367 12.86 -6.91 -2.50
CA GLY A 367 13.08 -7.71 -3.71
C GLY A 367 13.01 -6.90 -5.01
N SER A 368 13.54 -7.50 -6.09
CA SER A 368 13.39 -7.03 -7.46
C SER A 368 11.98 -7.28 -7.99
N ILE A 369 11.56 -6.50 -8.98
CA ILE A 369 10.30 -6.74 -9.69
C ILE A 369 10.62 -7.15 -11.13
N THR A 370 9.96 -8.21 -11.59
CA THR A 370 10.02 -8.69 -12.98
C THR A 370 8.64 -8.63 -13.62
N VAL A 371 8.61 -8.37 -14.92
CA VAL A 371 7.41 -8.43 -15.76
C VAL A 371 7.62 -9.44 -16.87
N ASN A 372 6.59 -10.14 -17.30
CA ASN A 372 6.64 -10.99 -18.48
C ASN A 372 5.96 -10.29 -19.66
N ALA A 373 6.74 -9.89 -20.67
CA ALA A 373 6.19 -9.35 -21.90
C ALA A 373 5.61 -10.48 -22.74
N VAL A 374 4.39 -10.32 -23.24
CA VAL A 374 3.70 -11.32 -24.07
C VAL A 374 3.29 -10.71 -25.40
N ASN A 375 3.06 -11.55 -26.41
CA ASN A 375 2.44 -11.05 -27.63
C ASN A 375 1.04 -10.51 -27.30
N PRO A 376 0.69 -9.31 -27.80
CA PRO A 376 -0.62 -8.72 -27.58
C PRO A 376 -1.76 -9.58 -28.15
#